data_AF-A0A847PH89-F1
#
_entry.id   AF-A0A847PH89-F1
#
_cell.length_a   1.000
_cell.length_b   1.000
_cell.length_c   1.000
_cell.angle_alpha   90.00
_cell.angle_beta   90.00
_cell.angle_gamma   90.00
#
_symmetry.space_group_name_H-M   'P 1'
#
loop_
_entity.id
_entity.type
_entity.pdbx_description
1 polymer ?
#
loop_
_entity_poly.entity_id
_entity_poly.type
_entity_poly.pdbx_seq_one_letter_code
_entity_poly.pdbx_strand_id
1 'polypeptide(L)'
;MFLGPKKPFEVKALTPEGERRLMELVGFRRYLQDFTLINERRVVELELWDDYLVFAALYGIAEQVATEFLALYPDFADRSAVLRGGPGLTVLRTVDSFVESFTKSSYNSSSGGSSFSGGGGGSSGGGSGGGER
;
A
#
# COMPACT_ATOMS: atom_id res chain seq x y z
N MET A 1 -17.39 -35.14 -17.09
CA MET A 1 -16.83 -34.11 -18.00
C MET A 1 -16.07 -33.12 -17.13
N PHE A 2 -14.77 -33.33 -16.93
CA PHE A 2 -13.94 -32.48 -16.07
C PHE A 2 -13.41 -31.29 -16.90
N LEU A 3 -13.87 -30.07 -16.58
CA LEU A 3 -13.24 -28.85 -17.06
C LEU A 3 -11.93 -28.68 -16.28
N GLY A 4 -10.80 -29.00 -16.91
CA GLY A 4 -9.47 -28.74 -16.37
C GLY A 4 -9.22 -27.24 -16.09
N PRO A 5 -8.18 -26.90 -15.33
CA PRO A 5 -7.91 -25.52 -14.92
C PRO A 5 -7.78 -24.63 -16.16
N LYS A 6 -8.63 -23.59 -16.25
CA LYS A 6 -8.50 -22.55 -17.28
C LYS A 6 -7.11 -21.91 -17.11
N LYS A 7 -6.28 -21.97 -18.15
CA LYS A 7 -5.00 -21.24 -18.18
C LYS A 7 -5.24 -19.79 -17.74
N PRO A 8 -4.44 -19.22 -16.83
CA PRO A 8 -4.50 -17.79 -16.58
C PRO A 8 -4.20 -17.09 -17.91
N PHE A 9 -5.00 -16.09 -18.21
CA PHE A 9 -4.91 -15.21 -19.37
C PHE A 9 -3.44 -14.85 -19.70
N GLU A 10 -2.97 -15.29 -20.87
CA GLU A 10 -1.61 -15.02 -21.35
C GLU A 10 -1.60 -13.68 -22.08
N VAL A 11 -1.41 -12.58 -21.35
CA VAL A 11 -1.33 -11.23 -21.94
C VAL A 11 0.12 -11.00 -22.40
N LYS A 12 0.41 -11.34 -23.66
CA LYS A 12 1.77 -11.27 -24.23
C LYS A 12 2.25 -9.84 -24.51
N ALA A 13 1.32 -8.90 -24.69
CA ALA A 13 1.59 -7.49 -24.94
C ALA A 13 0.41 -6.64 -24.48
N LEU A 14 0.68 -5.38 -24.14
CA LEU A 14 -0.34 -4.42 -23.76
C LEU A 14 -1.12 -3.97 -25.01
N THR A 15 -2.44 -3.87 -24.93
CA THR A 15 -3.23 -3.27 -26.03
C THR A 15 -2.99 -1.75 -26.05
N PRO A 16 -3.23 -1.06 -27.18
CA PRO A 16 -3.14 0.41 -27.22
C PRO A 16 -4.01 1.09 -26.15
N GLU A 17 -5.18 0.52 -25.86
CA GLU A 17 -6.01 0.99 -24.75
C GLU A 17 -5.37 0.73 -23.39
N GLY A 18 -4.79 -0.45 -23.17
CA GLY A 18 -4.06 -0.78 -21.94
C GLY A 18 -2.87 0.13 -21.69
N GLU A 19 -2.12 0.49 -22.74
CA GLU A 19 -1.00 1.43 -22.65
C GLU A 19 -1.47 2.82 -22.22
N ARG A 20 -2.54 3.31 -22.84
CA ARG A 20 -3.16 4.58 -22.47
C ARG A 20 -3.60 4.57 -21.01
N ARG A 21 -4.26 3.50 -20.55
CA ARG A 21 -4.70 3.36 -19.15
C ARG A 21 -3.52 3.28 -18.17
N LEU A 22 -2.46 2.56 -18.53
CA LEU A 22 -1.25 2.48 -17.72
C LEU A 22 -0.61 3.86 -17.57
N MET A 23 -0.52 4.62 -18.67
CA MET A 23 0.00 5.99 -18.64
C MET A 23 -0.84 6.93 -17.77
N GLU A 24 -2.18 6.82 -17.81
CA GLU A 24 -3.08 7.55 -16.92
C GLU A 24 -2.79 7.24 -15.44
N LEU A 25 -2.65 5.96 -15.09
CA LEU A 25 -2.37 5.52 -13.71
C LEU A 25 -0.99 5.95 -13.23
N VAL A 26 0.04 5.85 -14.06
CA VAL A 26 1.40 6.33 -13.75
C VAL A 26 1.41 7.83 -13.58
N GLY A 27 0.71 8.56 -14.46
CA GLY A 27 0.52 10.00 -14.37
C GLY A 27 -0.17 10.40 -13.07
N PHE A 28 -1.23 9.69 -12.69
CA PHE A 28 -1.95 9.96 -11.44
C PHE A 28 -1.09 9.68 -10.20
N ARG A 29 -0.32 8.58 -10.17
CA ARG A 29 0.64 8.34 -9.09
C ARG A 29 1.65 9.49 -8.96
N ARG A 30 2.18 9.99 -10.08
CA ARG A 30 3.12 11.11 -10.09
C ARG A 30 2.46 12.40 -9.61
N TYR A 31 1.21 12.64 -9.98
CA TYR A 31 0.42 13.76 -9.47
C TYR A 31 0.28 13.71 -7.95
N LEU A 32 -0.02 12.53 -7.37
CA LEU A 32 -0.10 12.35 -5.92
C LEU A 32 1.26 12.58 -5.21
N GLN A 33 2.38 12.27 -5.86
CA GLN A 33 3.73 12.49 -5.32
C GLN A 33 4.23 13.93 -5.46
N ASP A 34 3.73 14.68 -6.44
CA ASP A 34 4.15 16.06 -6.68
C ASP A 34 3.15 17.05 -6.07
N PHE A 35 3.29 17.25 -4.76
CA PHE A 35 2.38 18.05 -3.96
C PHE A 35 2.29 19.52 -4.40
N THR A 36 3.31 20.01 -5.12
CA THR A 36 3.32 21.40 -5.62
C THR A 36 2.16 21.65 -6.59
N LEU A 37 1.83 20.70 -7.47
CA LEU A 37 0.68 20.78 -8.37
C LEU A 37 -0.66 20.73 -7.63
N ILE A 38 -0.70 20.04 -6.50
CA ILE A 38 -1.92 19.90 -5.71
C ILE A 38 -2.17 21.16 -4.87
N ASN A 39 -1.09 21.76 -4.35
CA ASN A 39 -1.12 22.98 -3.53
C ASN A 39 -1.53 24.24 -4.31
N GLU A 40 -1.33 24.27 -5.63
CA GLU A 40 -1.77 25.40 -6.48
C GLU A 40 -3.30 25.54 -6.53
N ARG A 41 -4.04 24.46 -6.25
CA ARG A 41 -5.50 24.48 -6.12
C ARG A 41 -5.89 24.87 -4.70
N ARG A 42 -5.62 26.14 -4.38
CA ARG A 42 -6.00 26.75 -3.11
C ARG A 42 -7.51 26.68 -2.93
N VAL A 43 -7.91 26.04 -1.82
CA VAL A 43 -9.24 26.06 -1.18
C VAL A 43 -10.28 25.14 -1.85
N VAL A 44 -10.96 24.33 -1.01
CA VAL A 44 -12.05 23.36 -1.32
C VAL A 44 -11.49 22.03 -1.83
N GLU A 45 -11.30 20.98 -1.03
CA GLU A 45 -12.27 20.29 -0.17
C GLU A 45 -11.48 19.30 0.72
N LEU A 46 -11.70 19.30 2.03
CA LEU A 46 -11.10 18.31 2.94
C LEU A 46 -11.46 16.86 2.55
N GLU A 47 -12.62 16.69 1.90
CA GLU A 47 -13.16 15.41 1.44
C GLU A 47 -12.36 14.80 0.30
N LEU A 48 -11.91 15.61 -0.68
CA LEU A 48 -11.06 15.12 -1.79
C LEU A 48 -9.72 14.56 -1.30
N TRP A 49 -9.22 15.06 -0.17
CA TRP A 49 -7.96 14.61 0.40
C TRP A 49 -8.06 13.25 1.07
N ASP A 50 -9.18 12.95 1.72
CA ASP A 50 -9.42 11.61 2.24
C ASP A 50 -9.45 10.59 1.08
N ASP A 51 -10.10 10.93 -0.04
CA ASP A 51 -10.09 10.09 -1.25
C ASP A 51 -8.68 9.92 -1.84
N TYR A 52 -7.89 11.00 -1.92
CA TYR A 52 -6.50 10.93 -2.40
C TYR A 52 -5.62 10.06 -1.53
N LEU A 53 -5.81 10.05 -0.21
CA LEU A 53 -5.09 9.16 0.69
C LEU A 53 -5.49 7.69 0.47
N VAL A 54 -6.76 7.41 0.17
CA VAL A 54 -7.20 6.06 -0.22
C VAL A 54 -6.52 5.61 -1.52
N PHE A 55 -6.45 6.48 -2.53
CA PHE A 55 -5.73 6.15 -3.77
C PHE A 55 -4.22 6.01 -3.55
N ALA A 56 -3.61 6.87 -2.73
CA ALA A 56 -2.20 6.76 -2.36
C ALA A 56 -1.90 5.43 -1.66
N ALA A 57 -2.84 4.93 -0.84
CA ALA A 57 -2.73 3.63 -0.19
C ALA A 57 -2.76 2.48 -1.19
N LEU A 58 -3.56 2.57 -2.26
CA LEU A 58 -3.53 1.59 -3.36
C LEU A 58 -2.17 1.56 -4.07
N TYR A 59 -1.49 2.71 -4.16
CA TYR A 59 -0.15 2.82 -4.74
C TYR A 59 0.98 2.51 -3.76
N GLY A 60 0.68 2.25 -2.47
CA GLY A 60 1.67 2.01 -1.42
C GLY A 60 2.52 3.25 -1.10
N ILE A 61 1.95 4.45 -1.24
CA ILE A 61 2.63 5.73 -0.99
C ILE A 61 1.83 6.63 -0.03
N ALA A 62 0.86 6.09 0.71
CA ALA A 62 -0.03 6.88 1.55
C ALA A 62 0.69 7.61 2.69
N GLU A 63 1.66 6.96 3.34
CA GLU A 63 2.46 7.58 4.40
C GLU A 63 3.24 8.79 3.86
N GLN A 64 3.88 8.64 2.71
CA GLN A 64 4.66 9.72 2.10
C GLN A 64 3.75 10.92 1.79
N VAL A 65 2.64 10.67 1.09
CA VAL A 65 1.68 11.71 0.71
C VAL A 65 1.08 12.39 1.94
N ALA A 66 0.68 11.63 2.97
CA ALA A 66 0.14 12.18 4.20
C ALA A 66 1.17 13.04 4.96
N THR A 67 2.43 12.62 5.00
CA THR A 67 3.48 13.35 5.72
C THR A 67 3.79 14.70 5.07
N GLU A 68 3.97 14.71 3.74
CA GLU A 68 4.21 15.95 2.98
C GLU A 68 2.99 16.89 3.04
N PHE A 69 1.78 16.33 2.97
CA PHE A 69 0.54 17.09 3.10
C PHE A 69 0.43 17.75 4.49
N LEU A 70 0.65 16.98 5.57
CA LEU A 70 0.54 17.49 6.95
C LEU A 70 1.58 18.57 7.27
N ALA A 71 2.72 18.56 6.59
CA ALA A 71 3.72 19.63 6.70
C ALA A 71 3.18 20.98 6.18
N LEU A 72 2.23 20.96 5.25
CA LEU A 72 1.62 22.15 4.64
C LEU A 72 0.28 22.53 5.29
N TYR A 73 -0.49 21.54 5.74
CA TYR A 73 -1.80 21.70 6.35
C TYR A 73 -1.92 20.89 7.65
N PRO A 74 -1.27 21.34 8.74
CA PRO A 74 -1.25 20.58 9.99
C PRO A 74 -2.64 20.38 10.61
N ASP A 75 -3.55 21.36 10.44
CA ASP A 75 -4.92 21.33 10.98
C ASP A 75 -5.82 20.27 10.32
N PHE A 76 -5.36 19.63 9.25
CA PHE A 76 -6.11 18.60 8.54
C PHE A 76 -6.22 17.30 9.34
N ALA A 77 -5.20 16.96 10.13
CA ALA A 77 -5.18 15.73 10.92
C ALA A 77 -6.43 15.61 11.83
N ASP A 78 -6.88 16.74 12.37
CA ASP A 78 -8.04 16.80 13.27
C ASP A 78 -9.38 16.75 12.53
N ARG A 79 -9.39 16.96 11.21
CA ARG A 79 -10.61 17.05 10.39
C ARG A 79 -10.83 15.87 9.47
N SER A 80 -9.75 15.28 8.96
CA SER A 80 -9.71 14.14 8.03
C SER A 80 -10.42 12.91 8.60
N ALA A 81 -11.27 12.24 7.84
CA ALA A 81 -11.85 10.96 8.27
C ALA A 81 -10.79 9.85 8.32
N VAL A 82 -9.74 9.95 7.49
CA VAL A 82 -8.64 8.97 7.43
C VAL A 82 -7.65 9.13 8.59
N LEU A 83 -7.41 10.36 9.04
CA LEU A 83 -6.37 10.68 10.03
C LEU A 83 -6.92 11.01 11.43
N ARG A 84 -8.19 11.43 11.56
CA ARG A 84 -8.77 11.89 12.83
C ARG A 84 -8.97 10.76 13.83
N GLY A 85 -8.60 11.03 15.09
CA GLY A 85 -9.00 10.23 16.25
C GLY A 85 -8.12 9.04 16.61
N GLY A 86 -6.89 8.92 16.11
CA GLY A 86 -6.01 7.82 16.47
C GLY A 86 -4.72 7.72 15.64
N PRO A 87 -4.09 6.53 15.56
CA PRO A 87 -2.80 6.33 14.90
C PRO A 87 -2.97 6.24 13.37
N GLY A 88 -3.67 7.21 12.75
CA GLY A 88 -3.98 7.20 11.31
C GLY A 88 -2.72 7.02 10.44
N LEU A 89 -1.64 7.71 10.80
CA LEU A 89 -0.34 7.53 10.14
C LEU A 89 0.21 6.10 10.26
N THR A 90 0.00 5.42 11.39
CA THR A 90 0.38 4.01 11.59
C THR A 90 -0.47 3.06 10.75
N VAL A 91 -1.75 3.37 10.54
CA VAL A 91 -2.62 2.61 9.64
C VAL A 91 -2.11 2.74 8.20
N LEU A 92 -1.81 3.97 7.74
CA LEU A 92 -1.26 4.20 6.40
C LEU A 92 0.07 3.45 6.19
N ARG A 93 0.99 3.51 7.15
CA ARG A 93 2.23 2.71 7.18
C ARG A 93 2.00 1.21 7.00
N THR A 94 1.01 0.68 7.72
CA THR A 94 0.67 -0.74 7.69
C THR A 94 0.12 -1.14 6.33
N VAL A 95 -0.72 -0.29 5.72
CA VAL A 95 -1.27 -0.52 4.39
C VAL A 95 -0.19 -0.44 3.32
N ASP A 96 0.69 0.56 3.38
CA ASP A 96 1.82 0.69 2.44
C ASP A 96 2.73 -0.56 2.51
N SER A 97 3.06 -1.00 3.73
CA SER A 97 3.85 -2.23 3.96
C SER A 97 3.15 -3.49 3.44
N PHE A 98 1.82 -3.56 3.55
CA PHE A 98 1.02 -4.66 3.01
C PHE A 98 1.05 -4.67 1.48
N VAL A 99 0.85 -3.52 0.83
CA VAL A 99 0.89 -3.38 -0.63
C VAL A 99 2.28 -3.71 -1.15
N GLU A 100 3.33 -3.24 -0.49
CA GLU A 100 4.71 -3.59 -0.82
C GLU A 100 4.93 -5.10 -0.69
N SER A 101 4.46 -5.74 0.38
CA SER A 101 4.60 -7.19 0.57
C SER A 101 3.79 -8.00 -0.45
N PHE A 102 2.59 -7.54 -0.82
CA PHE A 102 1.72 -8.20 -1.79
C PHE A 102 2.28 -8.11 -3.22
N THR A 103 2.72 -6.92 -3.62
CA THR A 103 3.42 -6.71 -4.90
C THR A 103 4.72 -7.51 -4.93
N LYS A 104 5.42 -7.61 -3.78
CA LYS A 104 6.62 -8.44 -3.66
C LYS A 104 6.34 -9.92 -3.87
N SER A 105 5.33 -10.45 -3.18
CA SER A 105 4.87 -11.82 -3.34
C SER A 105 4.40 -12.11 -4.78
N SER A 106 3.78 -11.15 -5.45
CA SER A 106 3.32 -11.29 -6.83
C SER A 106 4.48 -11.47 -7.82
N TYR A 107 5.58 -10.72 -7.69
CA TYR A 107 6.76 -10.99 -8.53
C TYR A 107 7.44 -12.31 -8.15
N ASN A 108 7.49 -12.64 -6.86
CA ASN A 108 8.21 -13.83 -6.37
C ASN A 108 7.42 -15.12 -6.58
N SER A 109 6.11 -15.02 -6.83
CA SER A 109 5.25 -16.15 -7.21
C SER A 109 5.55 -16.71 -8.61
N SER A 110 6.33 -15.98 -9.43
CA SER A 110 6.94 -16.51 -10.66
C SER A 110 8.16 -17.40 -10.40
N SER A 111 8.68 -17.43 -9.16
CA SER A 111 9.79 -18.27 -8.74
C SER A 111 9.49 -18.97 -7.41
N GLY A 112 8.76 -20.09 -7.46
CA GLY A 112 8.79 -21.14 -6.45
C GLY A 112 8.40 -20.76 -5.02
N GLY A 113 7.17 -21.13 -4.63
CA GLY A 113 6.70 -21.41 -3.26
C GLY A 113 7.31 -20.66 -2.09
N SER A 114 6.52 -19.85 -1.40
CA SER A 114 6.80 -19.54 0.01
C SER A 114 5.53 -19.39 0.82
N SER A 115 5.54 -20.12 1.94
CA SER A 115 4.49 -20.28 2.91
C SER A 115 4.20 -18.98 3.65
N PHE A 116 2.92 -18.75 3.95
CA PHE A 116 2.50 -17.79 4.96
C PHE A 116 2.99 -18.28 6.33
N SER A 117 4.05 -17.68 6.86
CA SER A 117 4.40 -17.79 8.27
C SER A 117 3.72 -16.63 8.98
N GLY A 118 2.46 -16.82 9.36
CA GLY A 118 1.78 -15.97 10.32
C GLY A 118 2.44 -16.20 11.68
N GLY A 119 3.25 -15.24 12.12
CA GLY A 119 3.82 -15.24 13.45
C GLY A 119 2.73 -15.08 14.50
N GLY A 120 2.37 -16.18 15.16
CA GLY A 120 1.45 -16.21 16.29
C GLY A 120 1.51 -17.58 16.97
N GLY A 121 2.05 -17.62 18.19
CA GLY A 121 2.07 -18.85 19.00
C GLY A 121 3.01 -18.72 20.19
N GLY A 122 2.45 -18.45 21.36
CA GLY A 122 3.18 -18.48 22.62
C GLY A 122 3.34 -19.89 23.21
N SER A 123 4.01 -19.88 24.37
CA SER A 123 4.09 -20.92 25.42
C SER A 123 5.25 -21.93 25.42
N SER A 124 5.99 -21.83 26.54
CA SER A 124 6.40 -22.90 27.47
C SER A 124 7.35 -24.01 27.04
N GLY A 125 8.45 -24.11 27.80
CA GLY A 125 9.38 -25.25 27.90
C GLY A 125 10.77 -24.70 28.22
N GLY A 126 11.32 -24.75 29.44
CA GLY A 126 11.37 -25.89 30.36
C GLY A 126 12.54 -26.78 29.96
N GLY A 127 13.65 -26.74 30.71
CA GLY A 127 14.74 -27.70 30.47
C GLY A 127 16.11 -27.31 31.01
N SER A 128 16.44 -27.91 32.15
CA SER A 128 17.70 -27.90 32.89
C SER A 128 18.92 -28.49 32.14
N GLY A 129 20.13 -28.14 32.62
CA GLY A 129 21.38 -28.90 32.45
C GLY A 129 22.24 -28.41 31.28
N GLY A 130 23.54 -28.16 31.41
CA GLY A 130 24.56 -28.60 32.36
C GLY A 130 25.84 -28.74 31.53
N GLY A 131 26.98 -28.27 32.03
CA GLY A 131 28.24 -28.36 31.29
C GLY A 131 29.33 -27.50 31.92
N GLU A 132 30.04 -28.11 32.84
CA GLU A 132 31.17 -27.57 33.60
C GLU A 132 32.44 -27.51 32.74
N ARG A 133 33.32 -26.53 33.04
CA ARG A 133 34.80 -26.49 32.86
C ARG A 133 35.45 -27.38 31.80
#